data_AF-A0A6N7Q769-F1
#
_entry.id   AF-A0A6N7Q769-F1
#
_cell.length_a   1.000
_cell.length_b   1.000
_cell.length_c   1.000
_cell.angle_alpha   90.00
_cell.angle_beta   90.00
_cell.angle_gamma   90.00
#
_symmetry.space_group_name_H-M   'P 1'
#
loop_
_entity.id
_entity.type
_entity.pdbx_description
1 polymer ?
#
loop_
_entity_poly.entity_id
_entity_poly.type
_entity_poly.pdbx_seq_one_letter_code
_entity_poly.pdbx_strand_id
1 'polypeptide(L)'
;MMAHVEGGVCPPGWAPAPNVEGRLVVAVAEGKDVGVQVGEPLADREDRTHTHAYEGELALPSKSIAAANGDNQAGAKAQTYGLSGTTSPGVSGLPFVQVMACVKQ
;
A
#
# COMPACT_ATOMS: atom_id res chain seq x y z
N MET A 1 5.66 27.21 14.39
CA MET A 1 6.73 26.74 13.49
C MET A 1 6.94 25.27 13.76
N MET A 2 7.04 24.43 12.72
CA MET A 2 7.31 22.98 12.83
C MET A 2 8.64 22.67 12.15
N ALA A 3 9.42 21.77 12.73
CA ALA A 3 10.67 21.29 12.16
C ALA A 3 10.86 19.79 12.44
N HIS A 4 11.51 19.09 11.52
CA HIS A 4 12.00 17.73 11.75
C HIS A 4 13.38 17.79 12.39
N VAL A 5 13.63 16.91 13.35
CA VAL A 5 14.88 16.93 14.11
C VAL A 5 15.55 15.56 14.06
N GLU A 6 16.83 15.56 13.70
CA GLU A 6 17.68 14.37 13.71
C GLU A 6 18.00 13.94 15.15
N GLY A 7 18.04 12.63 15.42
CA GLY A 7 18.33 12.10 16.76
C GLY A 7 17.11 11.90 17.68
N GLY A 8 15.90 12.19 17.20
CA GLY A 8 14.66 11.77 17.87
C GLY A 8 14.26 12.55 19.13
N VAL A 9 14.94 13.65 19.44
CA VAL A 9 14.65 14.50 20.61
C VAL A 9 14.45 15.94 20.16
N CYS A 10 13.38 16.58 20.65
CA CYS A 10 13.13 17.98 20.35
C CYS A 10 14.14 18.90 21.07
N PRO A 11 14.65 19.96 20.39
CA PRO A 11 15.58 20.88 21.00
C PRO A 11 14.92 21.74 22.10
N PRO A 12 15.70 22.39 22.98
CA PRO A 12 15.15 23.28 24.00
C PRO A 12 14.20 24.35 23.42
N GLY A 13 13.04 24.55 24.05
CA GLY A 13 11.99 25.46 23.57
C GLY A 13 11.06 24.85 22.51
N TRP A 14 11.18 23.55 22.23
CA TRP A 14 10.29 22.80 21.34
C TRP A 14 9.72 21.58 22.07
N ALA A 15 8.60 21.08 21.58
CA ALA A 15 8.01 19.82 22.03
C ALA A 15 7.59 18.95 20.83
N PRO A 16 7.39 17.64 21.03
CA PRO A 16 6.84 16.77 20.00
C PRO A 16 5.52 17.34 19.46
N ALA A 17 5.30 17.21 18.16
CA ALA A 17 4.07 17.64 17.51
C ALA A 17 3.11 16.45 17.37
N PRO A 18 2.20 16.18 18.34
CA PRO A 18 1.38 14.97 18.35
C PRO A 18 0.43 14.89 17.14
N ASN A 19 0.06 16.04 16.57
CA ASN A 19 -0.90 16.12 15.47
C ASN A 19 -0.39 15.49 14.15
N VAL A 20 0.92 15.21 14.05
CA VAL A 20 1.55 14.66 12.85
C VAL A 20 2.22 13.31 13.07
N GLU A 21 2.11 12.75 14.28
CA GLU A 21 2.66 11.43 14.60
C GLU A 21 2.01 10.35 13.72
N GLY A 22 2.83 9.54 13.05
CA GLY A 22 2.34 8.51 12.13
C GLY A 22 1.71 9.05 10.83
N ARG A 23 1.84 10.35 10.53
CA ARG A 23 1.17 10.99 9.40
C ARG A 23 2.16 11.60 8.40
N LEU A 24 1.78 11.58 7.13
CA LEU A 24 2.45 12.36 6.10
C LEU A 24 1.90 13.79 6.12
N VAL A 25 2.77 14.77 6.34
CA VAL A 25 2.39 16.18 6.35
C VAL A 25 2.29 16.70 4.92
N VAL A 26 1.14 17.27 4.55
CA VAL A 26 0.90 17.92 3.27
C VAL A 26 0.73 19.41 3.49
N ALA A 27 1.46 20.22 2.72
CA ALA A 27 1.31 21.67 2.75
C ALA A 27 -0.02 22.08 2.10
N VAL A 28 -0.73 23.02 2.73
CA VAL A 28 -2.00 23.57 2.24
C VAL A 28 -1.86 25.06 1.98
N ALA A 29 -2.60 25.56 0.98
CA ALA A 29 -2.58 26.97 0.61
C ALA A 29 -3.55 27.81 1.44
N GLU A 30 -4.65 27.23 1.91
CA GLU A 30 -5.69 27.93 2.66
C GLU A 30 -5.67 27.56 4.14
N GLY A 31 -5.86 28.56 5.01
CA GLY A 31 -5.84 28.36 6.46
C GLY A 31 -6.94 27.42 6.97
N LYS A 32 -8.07 27.32 6.26
CA LYS A 32 -9.20 26.44 6.61
C LYS A 32 -8.84 24.95 6.54
N ASP A 33 -7.85 24.60 5.73
CA ASP A 33 -7.44 23.20 5.51
C ASP A 33 -6.32 22.78 6.47
N VAL A 34 -5.82 23.71 7.29
CA VAL A 34 -4.77 23.42 8.28
C VAL A 34 -5.31 22.48 9.35
N GLY A 35 -4.59 21.39 9.59
CA GLY A 35 -4.95 20.42 10.63
C GLY A 35 -6.03 19.42 10.22
N VAL A 36 -6.53 19.49 8.98
CA VAL A 36 -7.40 18.45 8.43
C VAL A 36 -6.62 17.13 8.39
N GLN A 37 -7.17 16.10 9.01
CA GLN A 37 -6.60 14.76 9.05
C GLN A 37 -7.39 13.85 8.11
N VAL A 38 -6.67 13.10 7.27
CA VAL A 38 -7.25 12.12 6.36
C VAL A 38 -6.67 10.75 6.68
N GLY A 39 -7.56 9.77 6.90
CA GLY A 39 -7.21 8.39 7.22
C GLY A 39 -6.56 8.19 8.59
N GLU A 40 -6.15 6.94 8.84
CA GLU A 40 -5.55 6.52 10.10
C GLU A 40 -4.02 6.70 10.10
N PRO A 41 -3.44 7.19 11.22
CA PRO A 41 -2.00 7.32 11.37
C PRO A 41 -1.34 5.94 11.43
N LEU A 42 -0.10 5.86 10.96
CA LEU A 42 0.78 4.70 11.15
C LEU A 42 1.25 4.62 12.60
N ALA A 43 1.34 3.42 13.14
CA ALA A 43 2.09 3.17 14.36
C ALA A 43 3.61 3.30 14.15
N ASP A 44 4.37 3.29 15.24
CA ASP A 44 5.85 3.24 15.19
C ASP A 44 6.29 2.03 14.36
N ARG A 45 7.09 2.30 13.33
CA ARG A 45 7.63 1.35 12.37
C ARG A 45 6.60 0.43 11.72
N GLU A 46 5.35 0.88 11.58
CA GLU A 46 4.31 0.12 10.89
C GLU A 46 4.56 0.10 9.36
N ASP A 47 4.79 -1.10 8.83
CA ASP A 47 4.66 -1.39 7.40
C ASP A 47 3.24 -1.92 7.14
N ARG A 48 2.34 -1.03 6.71
CA ARG A 48 0.91 -1.33 6.60
C ARG A 48 0.62 -2.29 5.45
N THR A 49 -0.16 -3.32 5.73
CA THR A 49 -0.56 -4.29 4.70
C THR A 49 -1.51 -3.67 3.69
N HIS A 50 -1.35 -4.02 2.42
CA HIS A 50 -2.23 -3.64 1.33
C HIS A 50 -2.41 -4.80 0.35
N THR A 51 -3.31 -4.61 -0.61
CA THR A 51 -3.65 -5.59 -1.65
C THR A 51 -3.65 -4.92 -3.01
N HIS A 52 -3.36 -5.68 -4.07
CA HIS A 52 -3.47 -5.23 -5.45
C HIS A 52 -4.56 -5.99 -6.18
N ALA A 53 -5.38 -5.28 -6.96
CA ALA A 53 -6.16 -5.91 -8.00
C ALA A 53 -5.25 -6.33 -9.15
N TYR A 54 -5.51 -7.50 -9.73
CA TYR A 54 -4.82 -7.94 -10.94
C TYR A 54 -5.84 -8.43 -11.96
N GLU A 55 -5.48 -8.28 -13.23
CA GLU A 55 -6.20 -8.81 -14.37
C GLU A 55 -5.18 -9.40 -15.36
N GLY A 56 -5.58 -10.44 -16.07
CA GLY A 56 -4.74 -11.09 -17.04
C GLY A 56 -5.54 -12.04 -17.93
N GLU A 57 -4.85 -12.60 -18.91
CA GLU A 57 -5.47 -13.52 -19.86
C GLU A 57 -4.58 -14.75 -20.03
N LEU A 58 -5.21 -15.91 -20.12
CA LEU A 58 -4.56 -17.17 -20.47
C LEU A 58 -5.15 -17.69 -21.78
N ALA A 59 -4.35 -17.63 -22.84
CA ALA A 59 -4.72 -18.22 -24.12
C ALA A 59 -4.46 -19.74 -24.09
N LEU A 60 -5.52 -20.54 -24.21
CA LEU A 60 -5.42 -21.97 -24.42
C LEU A 60 -5.51 -22.28 -25.92
N PRO A 61 -4.39 -22.60 -26.61
CA PRO A 61 -4.43 -22.97 -28.01
C PRO A 61 -5.09 -24.35 -28.17
N SER A 62 -5.68 -24.58 -29.35
CA SER A 62 -6.21 -25.90 -29.68
C SER A 62 -5.09 -26.95 -29.72
N LYS A 63 -5.37 -28.13 -29.16
CA LYS A 63 -4.49 -29.29 -29.18
C LYS A 63 -5.29 -30.52 -29.57
N SER A 64 -4.80 -31.26 -30.56
CA SER A 64 -5.37 -32.54 -30.96
C SER A 64 -4.78 -33.65 -30.11
N ILE A 65 -5.63 -34.47 -29.51
CA ILE A 65 -5.22 -35.69 -28.80
C ILE A 65 -5.55 -36.88 -29.70
N ALA A 66 -4.55 -37.70 -30.01
CA ALA A 66 -4.75 -38.96 -30.71
C ALA A 66 -4.90 -40.10 -29.70
N ALA A 67 -5.72 -41.11 -30.02
CA ALA A 67 -5.93 -42.31 -29.21
C ALA A 67 -6.44 -42.07 -27.78
N ALA A 68 -7.19 -40.99 -27.54
CA ALA A 68 -7.92 -40.83 -26.28
C ALA A 68 -8.93 -41.99 -26.13
N ASN A 69 -8.74 -42.84 -25.13
CA ASN A 69 -9.56 -44.03 -24.85
C ASN A 69 -10.26 -43.97 -23.47
N GLY A 70 -10.42 -42.76 -22.92
CA GLY A 70 -11.18 -42.49 -21.70
C GLY A 70 -12.60 -42.01 -21.99
N ASP A 71 -13.46 -42.07 -20.97
CA ASP A 71 -14.85 -41.61 -20.98
C ASP A 71 -14.99 -40.09 -20.78
N ASN A 72 -13.99 -39.44 -20.19
CA ASN A 72 -14.01 -38.00 -19.94
C ASN A 72 -13.95 -37.18 -21.25
N GLN A 73 -15.02 -36.43 -21.53
CA GLN A 73 -15.13 -35.50 -22.66
C GLN A 73 -15.04 -34.01 -22.25
N ALA A 74 -14.71 -33.71 -20.98
CA ALA A 74 -14.72 -32.36 -20.41
C ALA A 74 -13.36 -31.64 -20.52
N GLY A 75 -12.70 -31.76 -21.68
CA GLY A 75 -11.47 -31.01 -21.95
C GLY A 75 -11.72 -29.50 -21.91
N ALA A 76 -10.71 -28.73 -21.45
CA ALA A 76 -10.79 -27.28 -21.51
C ALA A 76 -10.86 -26.81 -22.97
N LYS A 77 -11.78 -25.89 -23.27
CA LYS A 77 -12.00 -25.36 -24.61
C LYS A 77 -10.82 -24.49 -25.04
N ALA A 78 -10.43 -24.59 -26.31
CA ALA A 78 -9.48 -23.65 -26.90
C ALA A 78 -10.11 -22.26 -27.00
N GLN A 79 -9.63 -21.32 -26.17
CA GLN A 79 -10.03 -19.93 -26.12
C GLN A 79 -9.09 -19.14 -25.19
N THR A 80 -9.26 -17.82 -25.17
CA THR A 80 -8.65 -16.97 -24.14
C THR A 80 -9.55 -16.92 -22.91
N TYR A 81 -8.98 -17.24 -21.76
CA TYR A 81 -9.65 -17.14 -20.46
C TYR A 81 -9.19 -15.87 -19.76
N GLY A 82 -10.13 -15.00 -19.42
CA GLY A 82 -9.87 -13.88 -18.53
C GLY A 82 -9.66 -14.37 -17.09
N LEU A 83 -8.71 -13.76 -16.41
CA LEU A 83 -8.39 -13.99 -15.01
C LEU A 83 -8.39 -12.63 -14.31
N SER A 84 -9.06 -12.54 -13.17
CA SER A 84 -8.99 -11.37 -12.31
C SER A 84 -9.05 -11.78 -10.86
N GLY A 85 -8.57 -10.91 -9.99
CA GLY A 85 -8.61 -11.15 -8.56
C GLY A 85 -7.93 -10.06 -7.76
N THR A 86 -7.69 -10.37 -6.49
CA THR A 86 -6.99 -9.51 -5.56
C THR A 86 -5.93 -10.33 -4.85
N THR A 87 -4.73 -9.76 -4.70
CA THR A 87 -3.65 -10.43 -3.96
C THR A 87 -4.04 -10.62 -2.49
N SER A 88 -3.41 -11.58 -1.82
CA SER A 88 -3.48 -11.61 -0.35
C SER A 88 -2.86 -10.34 0.24
N PRO A 89 -3.32 -9.88 1.43
CA PRO A 89 -2.72 -8.74 2.11
C PRO A 89 -1.23 -8.95 2.36
N GLY A 90 -0.42 -7.95 2.03
CA GLY A 90 1.03 -7.98 2.22
C GLY A 90 1.57 -6.61 2.56
N VAL A 91 2.67 -6.58 3.31
CA VAL A 91 3.42 -5.36 3.60
C VAL A 91 4.16 -4.86 2.35
N SER A 92 4.56 -3.59 2.33
CA SER A 92 5.30 -3.05 1.19
C SER A 92 6.73 -3.58 1.11
N GLY A 93 7.36 -3.85 2.25
CA GLY A 93 8.78 -4.21 2.33
C GLY A 93 9.71 -3.10 1.86
N LEU A 94 9.19 -1.89 1.62
CA LEU A 94 9.99 -0.75 1.18
C LEU A 94 10.72 -0.16 2.39
N PRO A 95 12.01 0.21 2.26
CA PRO A 95 12.70 0.93 3.32
C PRO A 95 12.03 2.28 3.58
N PHE A 96 11.82 2.61 4.86
CA PHE A 96 11.30 3.91 5.26
C PHE A 96 12.04 4.45 6.49
N VAL A 97 11.94 5.76 6.68
CA VAL A 97 12.43 6.45 7.87
C VAL A 97 11.26 7.18 8.53
N GLN A 98 11.16 7.06 9.85
CA GLN A 98 10.28 7.89 10.67
C GLN A 98 11.12 8.97 11.33
N VAL A 99 10.69 10.21 11.21
CA VAL A 99 11.43 11.38 11.70
C VAL A 99 10.56 12.09 12.74
N MET A 100 11.15 12.41 13.89
CA MET A 100 10.45 13.17 14.93
C MET A 100 10.16 14.59 14.42
N ALA A 101 8.90 14.99 14.49
CA ALA A 101 8.47 16.35 14.23
C ALA A 101 8.27 17.10 15.56
N CYS A 102 8.84 18.30 15.62
CA CYS A 102 8.78 19.17 16.78
C CYS A 102 8.05 20.47 16.42
N VAL A 103 7.31 21.02 17.39
CA VAL A 103 6.66 22.33 17.33
C VAL A 103 7.27 23.25 18.38
N LYS A 104 7.53 24.50 17.98
CA LYS A 104 8.05 25.53 18.88
C LYS A 104 6.97 25.93 19.89
N GLN A 105 7.34 25.98 21.16
CA GLN A 105 6.50 26.50 22.25
C GLN A 105 6.45 28.04 22.23
#